data_AF-A0ABD1F9Z1-F1
#
_entry.id   AF-A0ABD1F9Z1-F1
#
_cell.length_a   1.000
_cell.length_b   1.000
_cell.length_c   1.000
_cell.angle_alpha   90.00
_cell.angle_beta   90.00
_cell.angle_gamma   90.00
#
_symmetry.space_group_name_H-M   'P 1'
#
loop_
_entity.id
_entity.type
_entity.pdbx_description
1 polymer ?
#
loop_
_entity_poly.entity_id
_entity_poly.type
_entity_poly.pdbx_seq_one_letter_code
_entity_poly.pdbx_strand_id
1 'polypeptide(L)'
;MNLVIDYYLVSTHESETNRKAFGALGLFLCIYVAIKLKKRRQLRLYKVRPINRNRRKTGNYRYYKDMKLKDSSQFFKYTCMTVSMFDKLLKKVSSKITKQTRSDGICPEQRLVITLQ
;
A
#
# COMPACT_ATOMS: atom_id res chain seq x y z
N MET A 1 13.87 -53.85 36.03
CA MET A 1 14.67 -52.65 35.70
C MET A 1 14.56 -52.22 34.23
N ASN A 2 14.34 -53.12 33.28
CA ASN A 2 14.34 -52.79 31.84
C ASN A 2 13.14 -51.94 31.37
N LEU A 3 11.93 -52.19 31.89
CA LEU A 3 10.71 -51.45 31.49
C LEU A 3 10.78 -49.94 31.75
N VAL A 4 11.47 -49.53 32.81
CA VAL A 4 11.62 -48.11 33.16
C VAL A 4 12.60 -47.44 32.19
N ILE A 5 13.70 -48.12 31.86
CA ILE A 5 14.71 -47.63 30.92
C ILE A 5 14.11 -47.50 29.51
N ASP A 6 13.32 -48.49 29.08
CA ASP A 6 12.65 -48.49 27.78
C ASP A 6 11.62 -47.35 27.67
N TYR A 7 10.86 -47.06 28.75
CA TYR A 7 9.93 -45.92 28.78
C TYR A 7 10.64 -44.57 28.64
N TYR A 8 11.77 -44.37 29.34
CA TYR A 8 12.55 -43.13 29.22
C TYR A 8 13.20 -42.99 27.84
N LEU A 9 13.65 -44.09 27.21
CA LEU A 9 14.18 -44.08 25.84
C LEU A 9 13.10 -43.72 24.80
N VAL A 10 11.90 -44.29 24.92
CA VAL A 10 10.78 -43.96 24.04
C VAL A 10 10.34 -42.51 24.24
N SER A 11 10.21 -42.06 25.49
CA SER A 11 9.82 -40.68 25.82
C SER A 11 10.84 -39.64 25.34
N THR A 12 12.14 -39.92 25.46
CA THR A 12 13.21 -39.04 24.95
C THR A 12 13.22 -39.00 23.43
N HIS A 13 13.06 -40.14 22.75
CA HIS A 13 12.96 -40.20 21.30
C HIS A 13 11.73 -39.46 20.75
N GLU A 14 10.58 -39.57 21.43
CA GLU A 14 9.35 -38.85 21.09
C GLU A 14 9.52 -37.33 21.29
N SER A 15 10.15 -36.91 22.39
CA SER A 15 10.44 -35.49 22.66
C SER A 15 11.39 -34.88 21.61
N GLU A 16 12.40 -35.62 21.16
CA GLU A 16 13.30 -35.19 20.09
C GLU A 16 12.59 -35.08 18.74
N THR A 17 11.71 -36.04 18.45
CA THR A 17 10.90 -36.04 17.22
C THR A 17 9.98 -34.82 17.18
N ASN A 18 9.31 -34.52 18.30
CA ASN A 18 8.46 -33.34 18.44
C ASN A 18 9.26 -32.04 18.30
N ARG A 19 10.45 -31.94 18.92
CA ARG A 19 11.35 -30.78 18.74
C ARG A 19 11.75 -30.55 17.29
N LYS A 20 12.11 -31.62 16.58
CA LYS A 20 12.45 -31.56 15.14
C LYS A 20 11.23 -31.14 14.31
N ALA A 21 10.05 -31.66 14.63
CA ALA A 21 8.79 -31.30 13.97
C ALA A 21 8.42 -29.81 14.16
N PHE A 22 8.51 -29.28 15.39
CA PHE A 22 8.28 -27.86 15.65
C PHE A 22 9.32 -26.98 14.94
N GLY A 23 10.58 -27.41 14.90
CA GLY A 23 11.63 -26.73 14.14
C GLY A 23 11.31 -26.68 12.64
N ALA A 24 10.85 -27.79 12.07
CA ALA A 24 10.46 -27.87 10.67
C ALA A 24 9.23 -26.98 10.37
N LEU A 25 8.19 -27.03 11.22
CA LEU A 25 7.00 -26.17 11.07
C LEU A 25 7.35 -24.68 11.16
N GLY A 26 8.23 -24.31 12.10
CA GLY A 26 8.75 -22.95 12.21
C GLY A 26 9.50 -22.53 10.94
N LEU A 27 10.33 -23.41 10.38
CA LEU A 27 11.04 -23.17 9.12
C LEU A 27 10.07 -22.97 7.94
N PHE A 28 9.05 -23.83 7.81
CA PHE A 28 8.03 -23.70 6.76
C PHE A 28 7.25 -22.39 6.88
N LEU A 29 6.87 -21.99 8.09
CA LEU A 29 6.19 -20.72 8.34
C LEU A 29 7.08 -19.53 7.95
N CYS A 30 8.36 -19.54 8.33
CA CYS A 30 9.32 -18.51 7.97
C CYS A 30 9.50 -18.39 6.44
N ILE A 31 9.61 -19.52 5.74
CA ILE A 31 9.70 -19.55 4.27
C ILE A 31 8.43 -18.98 3.64
N TYR A 32 7.25 -19.39 4.13
CA TYR A 32 5.97 -18.88 3.64
C TYR A 32 5.86 -17.35 3.80
N VAL A 33 6.22 -16.82 4.97
CA VAL A 33 6.23 -15.37 5.23
C VAL A 33 7.22 -14.65 4.31
N ALA A 34 8.43 -15.19 4.14
CA ALA A 34 9.44 -14.62 3.26
C ALA A 34 8.97 -14.52 1.80
N ILE A 35 8.31 -15.57 1.29
CA ILE A 35 7.72 -15.58 -0.06
C ILE A 35 6.63 -14.51 -0.18
N LYS A 36 5.74 -14.39 0.81
CA LYS A 36 4.66 -13.38 0.82
C LYS A 36 5.22 -11.96 0.84
N LEU A 37 6.25 -11.71 1.64
CA LEU A 37 6.93 -10.41 1.71
C LEU A 37 7.65 -10.09 0.39
N LYS A 38 8.31 -11.07 -0.23
CA LYS A 38 8.94 -10.92 -1.55
C LYS A 38 7.90 -10.58 -2.62
N LYS A 39 6.76 -11.27 -2.65
CA LYS A 39 5.66 -10.98 -3.57
C LYS A 39 5.08 -9.58 -3.34
N ARG A 40 4.84 -9.18 -2.09
CA ARG A 40 4.41 -7.80 -1.76
C ARG A 40 5.43 -6.75 -2.20
N ARG A 41 6.72 -7.03 -2.04
CA ARG A 41 7.81 -6.16 -2.49
C ARG A 41 7.88 -6.07 -4.02
N GLN A 42 7.61 -7.15 -4.74
CA GLN A 42 7.50 -7.15 -6.20
C GLN A 42 6.26 -6.39 -6.68
N LEU A 43 5.12 -6.51 -5.98
CA LEU A 43 3.91 -5.72 -6.26
C LEU A 43 4.08 -4.22 -5.99
N ARG A 44 5.04 -3.85 -5.13
CA ARG A 44 5.40 -2.44 -4.89
C ARG A 44 6.20 -1.91 -6.09
N LEU A 45 5.49 -1.37 -7.08
CA LEU A 45 6.08 -0.74 -8.26
C LEU A 45 7.09 0.37 -7.91
N TYR A 46 6.86 1.11 -6.81
CA TYR A 46 7.70 2.25 -6.44
C TYR A 46 8.02 2.29 -4.94
N LYS A 47 9.30 2.40 -4.59
CA LYS A 47 9.73 2.79 -3.22
C LYS A 47 9.28 4.23 -2.92
N VAL A 48 9.59 5.14 -3.83
CA VAL A 48 9.10 6.52 -3.91
C VAL A 48 8.57 6.72 -5.32
N ARG A 49 7.30 7.11 -5.45
CA ARG A 49 6.69 7.36 -6.78
C ARG A 49 7.41 8.49 -7.51
N PRO A 50 7.53 8.44 -8.86
CA PRO A 50 8.21 9.47 -9.65
C PRO A 50 7.74 10.90 -9.34
N ILE A 51 6.43 11.09 -9.20
CA ILE A 51 5.81 12.39 -8.84
C ILE A 51 6.34 12.97 -7.51
N ASN A 52 6.80 12.12 -6.59
CA ASN A 52 7.27 12.54 -5.28
C ASN A 52 8.79 12.79 -5.25
N ARG A 53 9.55 12.39 -6.29
CA ARG A 53 11.01 12.54 -6.33
C ARG A 53 11.44 14.00 -6.36
N ASN A 54 10.67 14.84 -7.05
CA ASN A 54 10.97 16.27 -7.23
C ASN A 54 10.15 17.19 -6.32
N ARG A 55 9.38 16.63 -5.37
CA ARG A 55 8.45 17.40 -4.51
C ARG A 55 9.11 18.58 -3.81
N ARG A 56 10.37 18.42 -3.38
CA ARG A 56 11.14 19.50 -2.74
C ARG A 56 11.54 20.64 -3.69
N LYS A 57 11.69 20.35 -4.99
CA LYS A 57 12.09 21.33 -6.01
C LYS A 57 10.88 22.04 -6.63
N THR A 58 9.77 21.33 -6.84
CA THR A 58 8.61 21.84 -7.58
C THR A 58 7.50 22.40 -6.68
N GLY A 59 7.61 22.27 -5.36
CA GLY A 59 6.52 22.60 -4.43
C GLY A 59 5.30 21.68 -4.54
N ASN A 60 4.29 21.92 -3.71
CA ASN A 60 3.07 21.10 -3.58
C ASN A 60 1.92 21.51 -4.53
N TYR A 61 2.09 22.47 -5.43
CA TYR A 61 0.93 23.04 -6.13
C TYR A 61 0.50 22.27 -7.39
N ARG A 62 1.35 21.37 -7.93
CA ARG A 62 1.07 20.65 -9.20
C ARG A 62 0.93 19.13 -9.08
N TYR A 63 1.00 18.54 -7.88
CA TYR A 63 1.06 17.08 -7.74
C TYR A 63 -0.12 16.37 -8.39
N TYR A 64 -1.33 16.93 -8.29
CA TYR A 64 -2.53 16.30 -8.83
C TYR A 64 -2.55 16.28 -10.37
N LYS A 65 -1.96 17.28 -11.03
CA LYS A 65 -1.87 17.35 -12.50
C LYS A 65 -0.97 16.26 -13.03
N ASP A 66 0.20 16.06 -12.39
CA ASP A 66 1.11 14.98 -12.77
C ASP A 66 0.51 13.59 -12.47
N MET A 67 -0.24 13.44 -11.37
CA MET A 67 -1.00 12.21 -11.12
C MET A 67 -2.04 11.95 -12.22
N LYS A 68 -2.85 12.96 -12.57
CA LYS A 68 -3.90 12.86 -13.60
C LYS A 68 -3.32 12.45 -14.96
N LEU A 69 -2.17 13.02 -15.35
CA LEU A 69 -1.55 12.80 -16.66
C LEU A 69 -0.68 11.54 -16.75
N LYS A 70 0.08 11.24 -15.69
CA LYS A 70 1.19 10.26 -15.75
C LYS A 70 1.01 9.07 -14.81
N ASP A 71 0.09 9.14 -13.85
CA ASP A 71 -0.08 8.09 -12.83
C ASP A 71 -1.56 7.97 -12.40
N SER A 72 -2.39 7.46 -13.33
CA SER A 72 -3.82 7.24 -13.11
C SER A 72 -4.09 6.37 -11.88
N SER A 73 -3.20 5.42 -11.56
CA SER A 73 -3.28 4.59 -10.36
C SER A 73 -3.19 5.41 -9.07
N GLN A 74 -2.31 6.42 -9.06
CA GLN A 74 -2.14 7.29 -7.92
C GLN A 74 -3.23 8.35 -7.87
N PHE A 75 -3.69 8.83 -9.02
CA PHE A 75 -4.85 9.71 -9.12
C PHE A 75 -6.08 9.04 -8.51
N PHE A 76 -6.38 7.79 -8.91
CA PHE A 76 -7.48 7.01 -8.35
C PHE A 76 -7.34 6.80 -6.84
N LYS A 77 -6.13 6.58 -6.31
CA LYS A 77 -5.91 6.48 -4.87
C LYS A 77 -6.18 7.78 -4.11
N TYR A 78 -5.97 8.93 -4.77
CA TYR A 78 -6.17 10.25 -4.17
C TYR A 78 -7.62 10.71 -4.25
N THR A 79 -8.32 10.43 -5.35
CA THR A 79 -9.67 10.93 -5.61
C THR A 79 -10.76 9.86 -5.49
N CYS A 80 -10.38 8.60 -5.30
CA CYS A 80 -11.27 7.42 -5.34
C CYS A 80 -12.07 7.27 -6.64
N MET A 81 -11.62 7.90 -7.73
CA MET A 81 -12.32 7.91 -9.01
C MET A 81 -11.37 7.95 -10.20
N THR A 82 -11.86 7.51 -11.36
CA THR A 82 -11.10 7.63 -12.61
C THR A 82 -11.05 9.10 -13.04
N VAL A 83 -10.10 9.44 -13.91
CA VAL A 83 -9.98 10.79 -14.47
C VAL A 83 -11.28 11.24 -15.14
N SER A 84 -11.94 10.35 -15.89
CA SER A 84 -13.20 10.68 -16.57
C SER A 84 -14.37 10.91 -15.61
N MET A 85 -14.46 10.15 -14.51
CA MET A 85 -15.46 10.37 -13.46
C MET A 85 -15.21 11.71 -12.74
N PHE A 86 -13.95 12.00 -12.46
CA PHE A 86 -13.55 13.28 -11.88
C PHE A 86 -13.93 14.46 -12.77
N ASP A 87 -13.64 14.39 -14.07
CA ASP A 87 -13.99 15.47 -15.01
C ASP A 87 -15.52 15.65 -15.13
N LYS A 88 -16.29 14.56 -15.11
CA LYS A 88 -17.76 14.61 -15.06
C LYS A 88 -18.27 15.26 -13.77
N LEU A 89 -17.69 14.90 -12.63
CA LEU A 89 -18.03 15.51 -11.34
C LEU A 89 -17.69 17.01 -11.37
N LEU A 90 -16.47 17.35 -11.76
CA LEU A 90 -16.01 18.72 -11.89
C LEU A 90 -16.96 19.55 -12.75
N LYS A 91 -17.41 19.05 -13.90
CA LYS A 91 -18.39 19.75 -14.74
C LYS A 91 -19.68 20.09 -13.97
N LYS A 92 -20.18 19.17 -13.13
CA LYS A 92 -21.42 19.35 -12.34
C LYS A 92 -21.27 20.32 -11.18
N VAL A 93 -20.13 20.32 -10.49
CA VAL A 93 -19.90 21.16 -9.29
C VAL A 93 -19.10 22.43 -9.56
N SER A 94 -18.47 22.57 -10.73
CA SER A 94 -17.61 23.72 -11.08
C SER A 94 -18.28 25.06 -10.80
N SER A 95 -19.54 25.24 -11.22
CA SER A 95 -20.31 26.47 -11.00
C SER A 95 -20.53 26.79 -9.53
N LYS A 96 -20.59 25.79 -8.65
CA LYS A 96 -20.81 25.94 -7.20
C LYS A 96 -19.52 26.15 -6.42
N ILE A 97 -18.39 25.63 -6.91
CA ILE A 97 -17.10 25.69 -6.22
C ILE A 97 -16.18 26.79 -6.77
N THR A 98 -16.58 27.44 -7.86
CA THR A 98 -15.94 28.67 -8.35
C THR A 98 -16.30 29.82 -7.41
N LYS A 99 -15.36 30.24 -6.56
CA LYS A 99 -15.60 31.30 -5.57
C LYS A 99 -15.71 32.65 -6.29
N GLN A 100 -16.78 33.39 -6.02
CA GLN A 100 -17.19 34.50 -6.89
C GLN A 100 -16.49 35.85 -6.69
N THR A 101 -15.63 36.07 -5.67
CA THR A 101 -15.26 37.48 -5.39
C THR A 101 -13.87 37.82 -4.86
N ARG A 102 -13.03 36.92 -4.31
CA ARG A 102 -11.77 37.38 -3.65
C ARG A 102 -10.58 36.40 -3.54
N SER A 103 -10.58 35.22 -4.17
CA SER A 103 -9.45 34.28 -4.03
C SER A 103 -9.06 33.60 -5.33
N ASP A 104 -8.14 34.22 -6.06
CA ASP A 104 -7.71 33.77 -7.39
C ASP A 104 -6.66 32.64 -7.33
N GLY A 105 -6.25 32.24 -6.12
CA GLY A 105 -5.15 31.31 -5.92
C GLY A 105 -5.47 29.82 -6.17
N ILE A 106 -6.74 29.42 -6.25
CA ILE A 106 -7.11 28.00 -6.39
C ILE A 106 -8.26 27.84 -7.38
N CYS A 107 -7.97 27.20 -8.52
CA CYS A 107 -8.96 26.91 -9.54
C CYS A 107 -10.00 25.86 -9.06
N PRO A 108 -11.20 25.81 -9.64
CA PRO A 108 -12.25 24.85 -9.29
C PRO A 108 -11.79 23.39 -9.27
N GLU A 109 -10.93 23.02 -10.24
CA GLU A 109 -10.35 21.68 -10.32
C GLU A 109 -9.52 21.35 -9.08
N GLN A 110 -8.60 22.25 -8.71
CA GLN A 110 -7.73 22.06 -7.55
C GLN A 110 -8.52 22.07 -6.25
N ARG A 111 -9.59 22.88 -6.15
CA ARG A 111 -10.54 22.83 -5.02
C ARG A 111 -11.18 21.46 -4.90
N LEU A 112 -11.70 20.93 -6.00
CA LEU A 112 -12.32 19.61 -6.00
C LEU A 112 -11.35 18.53 -5.56
N VAL A 113 -10.10 18.56 -6.04
CA VAL A 113 -9.06 17.61 -5.58
C VAL A 113 -8.83 17.71 -4.08
N ILE A 114 -8.71 18.92 -3.54
CA ILE A 114 -8.49 19.14 -2.10
C ILE A 114 -9.68 18.64 -1.28
N THR A 115 -10.91 18.87 -1.77
CA THR A 115 -12.14 18.42 -1.09
C THR A 115 -12.29 16.90 -1.05
N LEU A 116 -11.74 16.18 -2.03
CA LEU A 116 -11.83 14.72 -2.13
C LEU A 116 -10.74 13.97 -1.34
N GLN A 117 -9.71 14.66 -0.87
CA GLN A 117 -8.60 14.09 -0.13
C GLN A 117 -8.95 13.89 1.35
#